data_AF-A0A1B7XPR9-F1
#
_entry.id   AF-A0A1B7XPR9-F1
#
_cell.length_a   1.000
_cell.length_b   1.000
_cell.length_c   1.000
_cell.angle_alpha   90.00
_cell.angle_beta   90.00
_cell.angle_gamma   90.00
#
_symmetry.space_group_name_H-M   'P 1'
#
loop_
_entity.id
_entity.type
_entity.pdbx_description
1 polymer ?
#
loop_
_entity_poly.entity_id
_entity_poly.type
_entity_poly.pdbx_seq_one_letter_code
_entity_poly.pdbx_strand_id
1 'polypeptide(L)' 'MYQLNLKRILSFVSGVFIIWLFMFVLSPMLIEHVESAKTLATFIQQNDINSGAIYWSDVEITADAELGARSTVTYLPKGK' A
#
# COMPACT_ATOMS: atom_id res chain seq x y z
N MET A 1 20.67 -29.10 20.81
CA MET A 1 20.73 -29.04 19.32
C MET A 1 19.35 -28.65 18.82
N TYR A 2 19.19 -27.44 18.28
CA TYR A 2 17.92 -26.95 17.76
C TYR A 2 17.57 -27.75 16.49
N GLN A 3 16.59 -28.66 16.58
CA GLN A 3 16.02 -29.27 15.36
C GLN A 3 15.20 -28.18 14.66
N LEU A 4 15.89 -27.37 13.85
CA LEU A 4 15.31 -26.37 12.98
C LEU A 4 14.40 -27.09 11.98
N ASN A 5 13.09 -27.00 12.20
CA ASN A 5 12.08 -27.54 11.30
C ASN A 5 12.19 -26.81 9.95
N LEU A 6 12.89 -27.44 8.99
CA LEU A 6 13.18 -26.88 7.68
C LEU A 6 11.93 -26.36 6.98
N LYS A 7 10.80 -27.06 7.11
CA LYS A 7 9.49 -26.64 6.58
C LYS A 7 9.01 -25.30 7.16
N ARG A 8 9.24 -25.06 8.46
CA ARG A 8 8.82 -23.82 9.14
C ARG A 8 9.65 -22.63 8.69
N ILE A 9 10.95 -22.82 8.53
CA ILE A 9 11.85 -21.77 8.03
C ILE A 9 11.54 -21.47 6.58
N LEU A 10 11.33 -22.49 5.75
CA LEU A 10 10.99 -22.30 4.35
C LEU A 10 9.67 -21.51 4.19
N SER A 11 8.66 -21.83 5.00
CA SER A 11 7.39 -21.09 5.03
C SER A 11 7.55 -19.65 5.50
N PHE A 12 8.42 -19.40 6.48
CA PHE A 12 8.70 -18.05 6.95
C PHE A 12 9.44 -17.24 5.88
N VAL A 13 10.50 -17.80 5.30
CA VAL A 13 11.28 -17.16 4.24
C VAL A 13 10.41 -16.92 2.99
N SER A 14 9.53 -17.86 2.62
CA SER A 14 8.62 -17.65 1.50
C SER A 14 7.63 -16.50 1.76
N GLY A 15 7.13 -16.37 2.98
CA GLY A 15 6.25 -15.25 3.36
C GLY A 15 6.97 -13.91 3.26
N VAL A 16 8.18 -13.83 3.82
CA VAL A 16 9.03 -12.63 3.71
C VAL A 16 9.36 -12.31 2.25
N PHE A 17 9.67 -13.34 1.46
CA PHE A 17 9.97 -13.18 0.04
C PHE A 17 8.78 -12.65 -0.76
N ILE A 18 7.57 -13.12 -0.48
CA ILE A 18 6.35 -12.59 -1.13
C ILE A 18 6.15 -11.12 -0.78
N ILE A 19 6.27 -10.74 0.50
CA ILE A 19 6.16 -9.33 0.92
C ILE A 19 7.23 -8.48 0.23
N TRP A 20 8.46 -8.97 0.20
CA TRP A 20 9.57 -8.31 -0.49
C TRP A 20 9.27 -8.10 -1.99
N LEU A 21 8.75 -9.12 -2.66
CA LEU A 21 8.38 -9.04 -4.08
C LEU A 21 7.27 -7.99 -4.30
N PHE A 22 6.28 -7.94 -3.43
CA PHE A 22 5.24 -6.90 -3.48
C PHE A 22 5.81 -5.49 -3.32
N MET A 23 6.68 -5.29 -2.34
CA MET A 23 7.24 -3.97 -2.02
C MET A 23 8.22 -3.46 -3.09
N PHE A 24 9.11 -4.33 -3.59
CA PHE A 24 10.24 -3.90 -4.42
C PHE A 24 10.11 -4.23 -5.91
N VAL A 25 9.14 -5.06 -6.30
CA VAL A 25 8.94 -5.45 -7.71
C VAL A 25 7.56 -5.02 -8.19
N LEU A 26 6.49 -5.47 -7.53
CA LEU A 26 5.13 -5.18 -8.00
C LEU A 26 4.74 -3.72 -7.82
N SER A 27 5.07 -3.10 -6.69
CA SER A 27 4.77 -1.69 -6.43
C SER A 27 5.41 -0.74 -7.47
N PRO A 28 6.73 -0.79 -7.75
CA PRO A 28 7.32 0.06 -8.79
C PRO A 28 6.79 -0.27 -10.19
N MET A 29 6.54 -1.55 -10.51
CA MET A 29 5.94 -1.92 -11.78
C MET A 29 4.54 -1.30 -11.98
N LEU A 30 3.74 -1.22 -10.91
CA LEU A 30 2.43 -0.55 -10.93
C LEU A 30 2.56 0.94 -11.27
N ILE A 31 3.54 1.63 -10.68
CA ILE A 31 3.79 3.05 -10.94
C ILE A 31 4.20 3.28 -12.40
N GLU A 32 4.95 2.35 -13.00
CA GLU A 32 5.38 2.47 -14.41
C GLU A 32 4.24 2.23 -15.40
N HIS A 33 3.35 1.27 -15.12
CA HIS A 33 2.33 0.82 -16.08
C HIS A 33 0.95 1.44 -15.86
N VAL A 34 0.68 2.03 -14.69
CA VAL A 34 -0.61 2.62 -14.35
C VAL A 34 -0.47 4.13 -14.21
N GLU A 35 -0.97 4.87 -15.20
CA GLU A 35 -0.87 6.33 -15.27
C GLU A 35 -1.45 7.04 -14.04
N SER A 36 -2.56 6.53 -13.48
CA SER A 36 -3.17 7.10 -12.28
C SER A 36 -2.27 6.94 -11.05
N ALA A 37 -1.59 5.79 -10.90
CA ALA A 37 -0.64 5.56 -9.83
C ALA A 37 0.59 6.47 -9.98
N LYS A 38 1.09 6.65 -11.20
CA LYS A 38 2.20 7.58 -11.51
C LYS A 38 1.86 9.03 -11.18
N THR A 39 0.66 9.47 -11.56
CA THR A 39 0.19 10.84 -11.32
C THR A 39 0.13 11.12 -9.82
N LEU A 40 -0.47 10.21 -9.05
CA LEU A 40 -0.54 10.32 -7.60
C LEU A 40 0.85 10.31 -6.95
N ALA A 41 1.73 9.38 -7.34
CA ALA A 41 3.09 9.29 -6.81
C ALA A 41 3.91 10.57 -7.08
N THR A 42 3.79 11.11 -8.30
CA THR A 42 4.46 12.36 -8.70
C THR A 42 3.94 13.54 -7.87
N PHE A 43 2.62 13.63 -7.66
CA PHE A 43 2.02 14.67 -6.83
C PHE A 43 2.49 14.61 -5.38
N ILE A 44 2.56 13.41 -4.79
CA ILE A 44 3.07 13.20 -3.42
C ILE A 44 4.51 13.70 -3.32
N GLN A 45 5.37 13.32 -4.27
CA GLN A 45 6.78 13.68 -4.28
C GLN A 45 7.00 15.19 -4.51
N GLN A 46 6.23 15.81 -5.40
CA GLN A 46 6.33 17.24 -5.69
C GLN A 46 5.90 18.13 -4.51
N ASN A 47 4.96 17.67 -3.70
CA ASN A 47 4.39 18.44 -2.60
C ASN A 47 4.95 18.04 -1.23
N ASP A 48 5.99 17.21 -1.19
CA ASP A 48 6.60 16.68 0.04
C ASP A 48 5.57 16.07 1.02
N ILE A 49 4.59 15.36 0.45
CA ILE A 49 3.52 14.74 1.23
C ILE A 49 4.06 13.46 1.86
N ASN A 50 4.00 13.38 3.20
CA ASN A 50 4.31 12.16 3.92
C ASN A 50 3.11 11.21 3.86
N SER A 51 3.15 10.25 2.95
CA SER A 51 2.08 9.27 2.75
C SER A 51 1.80 8.36 3.96
N GLY A 52 2.70 8.32 4.95
CA GLY A 52 2.50 7.62 6.21
C GLY A 52 2.03 8.50 7.37
N ALA A 53 1.92 9.82 7.16
CA ALA A 53 1.44 10.73 8.18
C ALA A 53 -0.09 10.78 8.21
N ILE A 54 -0.64 10.91 9.41
CA ILE A 54 -2.06 11.20 9.61
C ILE A 54 -2.19 12.72 9.68
N TYR A 55 -2.69 13.33 8.60
CA TYR A 55 -2.93 14.77 8.55
C TYR A 55 -4.34 15.07 9.06
N TRP A 56 -4.42 15.75 10.20
CA TRP A 56 -5.63 16.42 10.64
C TRP A 56 -5.56 17.87 10.16
N SER A 57 -6.29 18.20 9.10
CA SER A 57 -6.58 19.58 8.76
C SER A 57 -8.07 19.84 9.02
N ASP A 58 -8.39 20.98 9.66
CA ASP A 58 -9.76 21.46 9.87
C ASP A 58 -10.47 21.88 8.57
N VAL A 59 -10.06 21.29 7.45
CA VAL A 59 -10.60 21.50 6.12
C VAL A 59 -11.56 20.35 5.84
N GLU A 60 -12.82 20.68 5.56
CA GLU A 60 -13.90 19.72 5.35
C GLU A 60 -13.57 18.65 4.29
N ILE A 61 -12.84 19.05 3.23
CA ILE A 61 -12.39 18.16 2.15
C ILE A 61 -11.51 17.00 2.64
N THR A 62 -10.67 17.20 3.66
CA THR A 62 -9.83 16.10 4.18
C THR A 62 -10.64 15.08 4.97
N ALA A 63 -11.72 15.51 5.63
CA ALA A 63 -12.63 14.61 6.33
C ALA A 63 -13.41 13.74 5.34
N ASP A 64 -13.88 14.33 4.23
CA ASP A 64 -14.56 13.60 3.15
C ASP A 64 -13.63 12.60 2.45
N ALA A 65 -12.37 12.98 2.22
CA ALA A 65 -11.37 12.09 1.63
C ALA A 65 -11.06 10.89 2.54
N GLU A 66 -10.92 11.11 3.86
CA GLU A 66 -10.73 10.03 4.83
C GLU A 66 -11.94 9.09 4.87
N LEU A 67 -13.15 9.65 4.92
CA LEU A 67 -14.40 8.89 4.88
C LEU A 67 -14.50 8.05 3.60
N GLY A 68 -14.14 8.60 2.44
CA GLY A 68 -14.11 7.89 1.16
C GLY A 68 -13.09 6.74 1.14
N ALA A 69 -11.89 6.98 1.66
CA ALA A 69 -10.85 5.96 1.75
C ALA A 69 -11.26 4.80 2.67
N ARG A 70 -11.80 5.11 3.86
CA ARG A 70 -12.36 4.10 4.78
C ARG A 70 -13.52 3.34 4.17
N SER A 71 -14.40 4.04 3.46
CA SER A 71 -15.58 3.43 2.83
C SER A 71 -15.19 2.48 1.70
N THR A 72 -14.12 2.76 0.97
CA THR A 72 -13.64 1.89 -0.13
C THR A 72 -13.13 0.53 0.38
N VAL A 73 -12.51 0.51 1.56
CA VAL A 73 -12.06 -0.74 2.21
C VAL A 73 -13.24 -1.46 2.88
N THR A 74 -14.14 -0.70 3.51
CA THR A 74 -15.30 -1.26 4.23
C THR A 74 -16.36 -1.83 3.27
N TYR A 75 -16.56 -1.14 2.15
CA TYR A 75 -17.53 -1.46 1.11
C TYR A 75 -16.80 -1.61 -0.22
N LEU A 76 -16.21 -2.80 -0.41
CA LEU A 76 -15.61 -3.13 -1.69
C LEU A 76 -16.64 -2.98 -2.81
N PRO A 77 -16.24 -2.45 -3.97
CA PRO A 77 -17.14 -2.31 -5.11
C PRO A 77 -17.68 -3.69 -5.49
N LYS A 78 -18.96 -3.91 -5.22
CA LYS A 78 -19.71 -5.04 -5.78
C LYS A 78 -20.05 -4.62 -7.20
N GLY A 79 -19.32 -5.16 -8.17
CA GLY A 79 -19.64 -4.98 -9.59
C GLY A 79 -21.13 -5.25 -9.82
N LYS A 80 -21.71 -4.54 -10.78
CA LYS A 80 -23.07 -4.87 -11.25
C LYS A 80 -23.10 -6.25 -11.88
#